data_AF-A0A9W8QCF1-F1
#
_entry.id   AF-A0A9W8QCF1-F1
#
_cell.length_a   1.000
_cell.length_b   1.000
_cell.length_c   1.000
_cell.angle_alpha   90.00
_cell.angle_beta   90.00
_cell.angle_gamma   90.00
#
_symmetry.space_group_name_H-M   'P 1'
#
loop_
_entity.id
_entity.type
_entity.pdbx_description
1 polymer ?
#
loop_
_entity_poly.entity_id
_entity_poly.type
_entity_poly.pdbx_seq_one_letter_code
_entity_poly.pdbx_strand_id
1 'polypeptide(L)'
;MATTEAKKQPLLLITYPRSASNLLVKIVNLPEQQQAVSRESGGYFFFPAAASMNRAGFLYQPGAEWKESETEELRKEYQACCDELQKLLDEARQQDKMAVTKEHAPFLMSPIAVSEFLHGSQTGVAPWKVDVSERYRDTKCPPGLQPNPSVLPDEFLLQCQPAFLIRHPALAFPSYYRLVLSFCDGDMAKVEAEMVPYIAIACTLRWTRQLYDWYADAWAALRLEIKNLVILEADDMLQNPAVILRFCELVGLDREKVQFHWDPLTKEEQSANPDRRLGPSRHA
;
A
#
# COMPACT_ATOMS: atom_id res chain seq x y z
N MET A 1 -26.70 8.85 28.89
CA MET A 1 -26.18 7.77 28.01
C MET A 1 -25.23 8.42 27.04
N ALA A 2 -23.92 8.22 27.21
CA ALA A 2 -22.94 8.75 26.28
C ALA A 2 -23.12 8.01 24.96
N THR A 3 -23.53 8.72 23.91
CA THR A 3 -23.44 8.25 22.54
C THR A 3 -21.96 8.00 22.27
N THR A 4 -21.57 6.73 22.19
CA THR A 4 -20.26 6.34 21.70
C THR A 4 -20.17 6.84 20.25
N GLU A 5 -19.53 7.99 20.03
CA GLU A 5 -19.17 8.41 18.68
C GLU A 5 -18.39 7.27 18.04
N ALA A 6 -18.90 6.74 16.93
CA ALA A 6 -18.19 5.72 16.17
C ALA A 6 -16.88 6.34 15.67
N LYS A 7 -15.77 5.98 16.31
CA LYS A 7 -14.43 6.47 15.94
C LYS A 7 -14.20 6.16 14.46
N LYS A 8 -13.98 7.20 13.65
CA LYS A 8 -13.68 7.06 12.20
C LYS A 8 -12.33 6.34 12.06
N GLN A 9 -12.37 5.06 11.71
CA GLN A 9 -11.17 4.25 11.53
C GLN A 9 -10.43 4.68 10.26
N PRO A 10 -9.10 4.81 10.28
CA PRO A 10 -8.32 5.05 9.07
C PRO A 10 -8.54 3.96 8.03
N LEU A 11 -8.72 4.34 6.77
CA LEU A 11 -8.79 3.43 5.63
C LEU A 11 -7.38 3.16 5.09
N LEU A 12 -6.98 1.90 5.08
CA LEU A 12 -5.75 1.41 4.46
C LEU A 12 -6.10 0.63 3.18
N LEU A 13 -6.00 1.31 2.04
CA LEU A 13 -6.18 0.73 0.71
C LEU A 13 -4.89 0.02 0.27
N ILE A 14 -4.88 -1.30 0.43
CA ILE A 14 -3.78 -2.19 0.09
C ILE A 14 -3.94 -2.64 -1.36
N THR A 15 -2.94 -2.33 -2.17
CA THR A 15 -2.97 -2.58 -3.62
C THR A 15 -1.64 -3.21 -4.03
N TYR A 16 -1.39 -3.39 -5.32
CA TYR A 16 -0.06 -3.70 -5.84
C TYR A 16 0.13 -3.03 -7.21
N PRO A 17 1.36 -2.96 -7.74
CA PRO A 17 1.60 -2.25 -8.98
C PRO A 17 0.67 -2.70 -10.10
N ARG A 18 0.13 -1.73 -10.85
CA ARG A 18 -0.72 -1.95 -12.03
C ARG A 18 -2.11 -2.58 -11.75
N SER A 19 -2.58 -2.48 -10.52
CA SER A 19 -3.95 -2.84 -10.07
C SER A 19 -5.05 -1.81 -10.41
N ALA A 20 -4.73 -0.75 -11.17
CA ALA A 20 -5.62 0.40 -11.43
C ALA A 20 -5.91 1.30 -10.21
N SER A 21 -5.10 1.22 -9.15
CA SER A 21 -5.29 2.01 -7.92
C SER A 21 -5.23 3.53 -8.11
N ASN A 22 -4.43 4.05 -9.05
CA ASN A 22 -4.43 5.48 -9.38
C ASN A 22 -5.74 5.92 -10.01
N LEU A 23 -6.37 5.07 -10.82
CA LEU A 23 -7.69 5.35 -11.38
C LEU A 23 -8.75 5.30 -10.28
N LEU A 24 -8.70 4.33 -9.37
CA LEU A 24 -9.60 4.27 -8.22
C LEU A 24 -9.55 5.58 -7.40
N VAL A 25 -8.34 6.07 -7.05
CA VAL A 25 -8.20 7.34 -6.31
C VAL A 25 -8.80 8.53 -7.06
N LYS A 26 -8.64 8.58 -8.39
CA LYS A 26 -9.29 9.60 -9.21
C LYS A 26 -10.81 9.46 -9.19
N ILE A 27 -11.32 8.24 -9.30
CA ILE A 27 -12.75 7.96 -9.31
C ILE A 27 -13.40 8.35 -7.98
N VAL A 28 -12.84 7.92 -6.85
CA VAL A 28 -13.39 8.26 -5.52
C VAL A 28 -13.23 9.74 -5.18
N ASN A 29 -12.41 10.47 -5.94
CA ASN A 29 -12.24 11.91 -5.85
C ASN A 29 -11.92 12.38 -4.42
N LEU A 30 -10.85 11.83 -3.84
CA LEU A 30 -10.44 12.11 -2.45
C LEU A 30 -10.42 13.61 -2.06
N PRO A 31 -10.02 14.56 -2.94
CA PRO A 31 -10.08 15.98 -2.59
C PRO A 31 -11.48 16.51 -2.25
N GLU A 32 -12.54 15.92 -2.82
CA GLU A 32 -13.94 16.33 -2.60
C GLU A 32 -14.63 15.54 -1.46
N GLN A 33 -13.93 14.57 -0.86
CA GLN A 33 -14.41 13.76 0.27
C GLN A 33 -14.23 14.54 1.58
N GLN A 34 -15.19 15.39 1.94
CA GLN A 34 -15.10 16.32 3.08
C GLN A 34 -14.87 15.63 4.44
N GLN A 35 -15.31 14.38 4.58
CA GLN A 35 -15.16 13.54 5.75
C GLN A 35 -13.82 12.77 5.81
N ALA A 36 -12.95 12.95 4.81
CA ALA A 36 -11.66 12.27 4.72
C ALA A 36 -10.49 13.24 4.51
N VAL A 37 -9.30 12.79 4.90
CA VAL A 37 -8.01 13.44 4.60
C VAL A 37 -7.09 12.41 3.96
N SER A 38 -6.40 12.82 2.90
CA SER A 38 -5.43 11.97 2.21
C SER A 38 -4.28 12.84 1.69
N ARG A 39 -3.12 12.22 1.47
CA ARG A 39 -2.05 12.81 0.66
C ARG A 39 -2.37 12.70 -0.82
N GLU A 40 -1.60 13.43 -1.65
CA GLU A 40 -1.72 13.37 -3.11
C GLU A 40 -1.63 11.93 -3.61
N SER A 41 -2.43 11.60 -4.63
CA SER A 41 -2.53 10.24 -5.19
C SER A 41 -2.95 9.14 -4.18
N GLY A 42 -3.36 9.50 -2.96
CA GLY A 42 -3.80 8.53 -1.95
C GLY A 42 -2.72 8.10 -0.96
N GLY A 43 -1.43 8.40 -1.17
CA GLY A 43 -0.35 7.89 -0.31
C GLY A 43 0.89 7.43 -1.08
N TYR A 44 1.43 6.26 -0.73
CA TYR A 44 2.79 5.75 -1.00
C TYR A 44 3.84 6.17 0.04
N PHE A 45 3.45 6.20 1.31
CA PHE A 45 4.29 6.49 2.46
C PHE A 45 5.54 5.62 2.51
N PHE A 46 5.45 4.33 2.18
CA PHE A 46 6.58 3.40 2.28
C PHE A 46 7.34 3.18 0.97
N PHE A 47 6.91 3.81 -0.13
CA PHE A 47 7.63 3.76 -1.39
C PHE A 47 9.08 4.30 -1.28
N PRO A 48 9.37 5.41 -0.57
CA PRO A 48 10.74 5.91 -0.44
C PRO A 48 11.71 4.87 0.14
N ALA A 49 11.33 4.21 1.24
CA ALA A 49 12.15 3.17 1.88
C ALA A 49 12.29 1.92 0.98
N ALA A 50 11.21 1.47 0.34
CA ALA A 50 11.26 0.35 -0.59
C ALA A 50 12.15 0.64 -1.81
N ALA A 51 12.12 1.88 -2.32
CA ALA A 51 12.98 2.32 -3.40
C ALA A 51 14.46 2.40 -2.97
N SER A 52 14.73 2.83 -1.74
CA SER A 52 16.09 2.84 -1.18
C SER A 52 16.65 1.44 -0.98
N MET A 53 15.81 0.51 -0.51
CA MET A 53 16.16 -0.91 -0.42
C MET A 53 16.67 -1.45 -1.76
N ASN A 54 16.00 -1.10 -2.86
CA ASN A 54 16.45 -1.46 -4.20
C ASN A 54 17.78 -0.77 -4.58
N ARG A 55 17.87 0.56 -4.41
CA ARG A 55 19.07 1.35 -4.77
C ARG A 55 20.33 0.91 -4.02
N ALA A 56 20.19 0.55 -2.75
CA ALA A 56 21.30 0.09 -1.92
C ALA A 56 21.64 -1.40 -2.12
N GLY A 57 20.98 -2.09 -3.06
CA GLY A 57 21.33 -3.46 -3.44
C GLY A 57 20.84 -4.55 -2.47
N PHE A 58 20.01 -4.20 -1.48
CA PHE A 58 19.52 -5.18 -0.49
C PHE A 58 18.68 -6.31 -1.09
N LEU A 59 18.03 -6.08 -2.24
CA LEU A 59 17.25 -7.13 -2.91
C LEU A 59 18.13 -8.23 -3.54
N TYR A 60 19.42 -7.97 -3.76
CA TYR A 60 20.32 -8.85 -4.53
C TYR A 60 21.18 -9.75 -3.65
N GLN A 61 21.14 -9.57 -2.33
CA GLN A 61 21.89 -10.36 -1.37
C GLN A 61 20.99 -10.79 -0.19
N PRO A 62 21.22 -11.97 0.40
CA PRO A 62 20.49 -12.44 1.57
C PRO A 62 20.61 -11.49 2.76
N GLY A 63 19.57 -11.43 3.59
CA GLY A 63 19.50 -10.57 4.76
C GLY A 63 20.62 -10.79 5.77
N ALA A 64 21.16 -12.00 5.83
CA ALA A 64 22.29 -12.37 6.67
C ALA A 64 23.63 -11.73 6.25
N GLU A 65 23.73 -11.24 5.01
CA GLU A 65 24.93 -10.62 4.45
C GLU A 65 24.89 -9.09 4.50
N TRP A 66 23.78 -8.51 4.97
CA TRP A 66 23.63 -7.06 5.09
C TRP A 66 24.53 -6.50 6.18
N LYS A 67 25.22 -5.39 5.88
CA LYS A 67 26.04 -4.71 6.89
C LYS A 67 25.14 -4.07 7.93
N GLU A 68 25.56 -4.10 9.19
CA GLU A 68 24.80 -3.54 10.30
C GLU A 68 24.50 -2.04 10.12
N SER A 69 25.47 -1.25 9.65
CA SER A 69 25.30 0.19 9.41
C SER A 69 24.25 0.48 8.32
N GLU A 70 24.31 -0.23 7.20
CA GLU A 70 23.37 -0.08 6.08
C GLU A 70 21.97 -0.53 6.51
N THR A 71 21.89 -1.62 7.29
CA THR A 71 20.64 -2.14 7.86
C THR A 71 19.98 -1.12 8.79
N GLU A 72 20.77 -0.44 9.62
CA GLU A 72 20.29 0.58 10.54
C GLU A 72 19.79 1.84 9.81
N GLU A 73 20.47 2.24 8.74
CA GLU A 73 19.98 3.31 7.85
C GLU A 73 18.63 2.94 7.22
N LEU A 74 18.50 1.72 6.69
CA LEU A 74 17.24 1.24 6.14
C LEU A 74 16.11 1.24 7.18
N ARG A 75 16.38 0.83 8.42
CA ARG A 75 15.40 0.91 9.51
C ARG A 75 14.93 2.34 9.76
N LYS A 76 15.85 3.30 9.80
CA LYS A 76 15.52 4.72 9.98
C LYS A 76 14.66 5.26 8.85
N GLU A 77 14.90 4.83 7.61
CA GLU A 77 14.04 5.23 6.48
C GLU A 77 12.62 4.68 6.61
N TYR A 78 12.46 3.40 6.99
CA TYR A 78 11.14 2.82 7.27
C TYR A 78 10.44 3.54 8.44
N GLN A 79 11.18 3.90 9.48
CA GLN A 79 10.64 4.69 10.59
C GLN A 79 10.18 6.07 10.13
N ALA A 80 10.98 6.78 9.33
CA ALA A 80 10.61 8.09 8.78
C ALA A 80 9.34 8.00 7.91
N CYS A 81 9.18 6.93 7.12
CA CYS A 81 7.94 6.66 6.38
C CYS A 81 6.73 6.50 7.31
N CYS A 82 6.91 5.78 8.42
CA CYS A 82 5.89 5.62 9.45
C CYS A 82 5.55 6.94 10.15
N ASP A 83 6.55 7.79 10.41
CA ASP A 83 6.34 9.10 11.03
C ASP A 83 5.52 10.02 10.11
N GLU A 84 5.74 10.00 8.80
CA GLU A 84 4.92 10.73 7.82
C GLU A 84 3.48 10.19 7.76
N LEU A 85 3.30 8.87 7.81
CA LEU A 85 1.98 8.26 7.95
C LEU A 85 1.31 8.71 9.25
N GLN A 86 2.08 8.79 10.34
CA GLN A 86 1.57 9.19 11.64
C GLN A 86 1.04 10.63 11.62
N LYS A 87 1.74 11.54 10.94
CA LYS A 87 1.29 12.93 10.74
C LYS A 87 -0.06 13.02 10.02
N LEU A 88 -0.31 12.21 9.00
CA LEU A 88 -1.62 12.16 8.34
C LEU A 88 -2.71 11.70 9.30
N LEU A 89 -2.45 10.66 10.09
CA LEU A 89 -3.40 10.13 11.07
C LEU A 89 -3.72 11.17 12.16
N ASP A 90 -2.71 11.90 12.62
CA ASP A 90 -2.87 13.01 13.56
C ASP A 90 -3.71 14.14 13.01
N GLU A 91 -3.42 14.56 11.78
CA GLU A 91 -4.16 15.60 11.08
C GLU A 91 -5.63 15.21 10.90
N ALA A 92 -5.90 14.00 10.40
CA ALA A 92 -7.26 13.51 10.22
C ALA A 92 -8.04 13.51 11.54
N ARG A 93 -7.39 13.07 12.64
CA ARG A 93 -8.00 13.09 13.97
C ARG A 93 -8.29 14.51 14.46
N GLN A 94 -7.36 15.45 14.30
CA GLN A 94 -7.55 16.85 14.68
C GLN A 94 -8.73 17.49 13.94
N GLN A 95 -9.00 17.06 12.72
CA GLN A 95 -10.10 17.53 11.90
C GLN A 95 -11.41 16.73 12.05
N ASP A 96 -11.44 15.71 12.92
CA ASP A 96 -12.52 14.71 13.01
C ASP A 96 -12.88 14.09 11.63
N LYS A 97 -11.87 13.61 10.91
CA LYS A 97 -11.99 12.99 9.59
C LYS A 97 -11.34 11.61 9.56
N MET A 98 -11.74 10.82 8.58
CA MET A 98 -11.08 9.56 8.26
C MET A 98 -9.76 9.83 7.52
N ALA A 99 -8.65 9.27 7.97
CA ALA A 99 -7.45 9.22 7.15
C ALA A 99 -7.62 8.14 6.06
N VAL A 100 -7.31 8.47 4.82
CA VAL A 100 -7.30 7.51 3.70
C VAL A 100 -5.87 7.38 3.19
N THR A 101 -5.40 6.14 3.13
CA THR A 101 -4.05 5.81 2.71
C THR A 101 -4.10 4.72 1.65
N LYS A 102 -3.23 4.82 0.66
CA LYS A 102 -3.07 3.86 -0.42
C LYS A 102 -1.62 3.43 -0.48
N GLU A 103 -1.41 2.13 -0.38
CA GLU A 103 -0.09 1.52 -0.43
C GLU A 103 -0.04 0.39 -1.45
N HIS A 104 1.14 0.14 -2.00
CA HIS A 104 1.42 -1.13 -2.64
C HIS A 104 1.94 -2.10 -1.58
N ALA A 105 1.32 -3.28 -1.46
CA ALA A 105 1.70 -4.31 -0.51
C ALA A 105 3.20 -4.61 -0.50
N PRO A 106 3.92 -4.71 -1.66
CA PRO A 106 5.37 -4.87 -1.66
C PRO A 106 6.14 -3.80 -0.87
N PHE A 107 5.65 -2.55 -0.81
CA PHE A 107 6.35 -1.46 -0.11
C PHE A 107 6.17 -1.53 1.40
N LEU A 108 5.09 -2.16 1.86
CA LEU A 108 4.80 -2.35 3.28
C LEU A 108 5.52 -3.57 3.87
N MET A 109 6.13 -4.43 3.07
CA MET A 109 6.71 -5.68 3.57
C MET A 109 7.98 -5.42 4.36
N SER A 110 8.17 -6.21 5.43
CA SER A 110 9.42 -6.20 6.15
C SER A 110 10.58 -6.56 5.22
N PRO A 111 11.70 -5.82 5.26
CA PRO A 111 12.88 -6.15 4.47
C PRO A 111 13.34 -7.60 4.67
N ILE A 112 13.22 -8.14 5.89
CA ILE A 112 13.52 -9.55 6.18
C ILE A 112 12.58 -10.47 5.40
N ALA A 113 11.26 -10.26 5.46
CA ALA A 113 10.29 -11.07 4.73
C ALA A 113 10.51 -11.01 3.21
N VAL A 114 10.90 -9.84 2.68
CA VAL A 114 11.29 -9.67 1.27
C VAL A 114 12.54 -10.47 0.94
N SER A 115 13.56 -10.42 1.80
CA SER A 115 14.81 -11.17 1.61
C SER A 115 14.58 -12.68 1.64
N GLU A 116 13.81 -13.19 2.61
CA GLU A 116 13.47 -14.61 2.71
C GLU A 116 12.71 -15.11 1.46
N PHE A 117 11.82 -14.28 0.90
CA PHE A 117 11.13 -14.61 -0.35
C PHE A 117 12.07 -14.71 -1.55
N LEU A 118 13.04 -13.79 -1.66
CA LEU A 118 13.97 -13.74 -2.80
C LEU A 118 15.06 -14.80 -2.71
N HIS A 119 15.55 -15.10 -1.51
CA HIS A 119 16.76 -15.90 -1.30
C HIS A 119 16.51 -17.24 -0.61
N GLY A 120 15.28 -17.51 -0.15
CA GLY A 120 14.85 -18.82 0.36
C GLY A 120 15.37 -19.22 1.74
N SER A 121 16.10 -18.33 2.43
CA SER A 121 16.62 -18.60 3.78
C SER A 121 15.56 -18.24 4.84
N GLN A 122 14.79 -19.21 5.31
CA GLN A 122 14.00 -19.03 6.53
C GLN A 122 14.96 -18.96 7.72
N THR A 123 15.31 -17.75 8.11
CA THR A 123 16.22 -17.51 9.24
C THR A 123 15.53 -17.65 10.59
N GLY A 124 14.19 -17.74 10.59
CA GLY A 124 13.37 -17.67 11.80
C GLY A 124 13.41 -16.29 12.46
N VAL A 125 13.98 -15.29 11.78
CA VAL A 125 14.06 -13.91 12.27
C VAL A 125 12.69 -13.27 12.11
N ALA A 126 12.20 -12.67 13.19
CA ALA A 126 10.92 -11.97 13.17
C ALA A 126 10.95 -10.81 12.14
N PRO A 127 9.85 -10.56 11.42
CA PRO A 127 9.73 -9.38 10.56
C PRO A 127 10.02 -8.11 11.36
N TRP A 128 10.90 -7.25 10.83
CA TRP A 128 11.13 -5.91 11.39
C TRP A 128 9.82 -5.14 11.51
N LYS A 129 9.67 -4.42 12.63
CA LYS A 129 8.54 -3.54 12.89
C LYS A 129 9.04 -2.12 13.11
N VAL A 130 8.30 -1.15 12.59
CA VAL A 130 8.49 0.27 12.93
C VAL A 130 7.86 0.55 14.29
N ASP A 131 8.39 1.55 14.98
CA ASP A 131 7.79 2.05 16.20
C ASP A 131 6.56 2.91 15.86
N VAL A 132 5.44 2.58 16.49
CA VAL A 132 4.20 3.36 16.41
C VAL A 132 3.92 4.06 17.74
N SER A 133 3.18 5.17 17.67
CA SER A 133 2.75 5.93 18.84
C SER A 133 2.07 5.04 19.89
N GLU A 134 2.30 5.32 21.17
CA GLU A 134 1.75 4.54 22.31
C GLU A 134 0.25 4.28 22.21
N ARG A 135 -0.51 5.22 21.62
CA ARG A 135 -1.96 5.08 21.41
C ARG A 135 -2.39 3.90 20.53
N TYR A 136 -1.48 3.37 19.72
CA TYR A 136 -1.73 2.16 18.92
C TYR A 136 -1.37 0.90 19.71
N ARG A 137 -0.48 0.98 20.72
CA ARG A 137 0.04 -0.14 21.51
C ARG A 137 -1.00 -0.81 22.41
N ASP A 138 -2.11 -0.13 22.71
CA ASP A 138 -3.17 -0.65 23.56
C ASP A 138 -4.04 -1.72 22.87
N THR A 139 -3.97 -1.87 21.55
CA THR A 139 -4.71 -2.92 20.84
C THR A 139 -4.08 -4.27 21.12
N LYS A 140 -4.74 -5.11 21.92
CA LYS A 140 -4.27 -6.47 22.16
C LYS A 140 -4.43 -7.32 20.90
N CYS A 141 -3.29 -7.71 20.32
CA CYS A 141 -3.26 -8.72 19.27
C CYS A 141 -3.72 -10.08 19.84
N PRO A 142 -4.61 -10.82 19.15
CA PRO A 142 -5.00 -12.17 19.57
C PRO A 142 -3.80 -13.11 19.68
N PRO A 143 -3.72 -13.96 20.72
CA PRO A 143 -2.65 -14.93 20.84
C PRO A 143 -2.76 -16.00 19.73
N GLY A 144 -1.61 -16.48 19.24
CA GLY A 144 -1.54 -17.59 18.29
C GLY A 144 -1.72 -17.21 16.81
N LEU A 145 -1.78 -15.92 16.48
CA LEU A 145 -1.74 -15.47 15.09
C LEU A 145 -0.37 -15.72 14.47
N GLN A 146 -0.36 -16.03 13.18
CA GLN A 146 0.87 -16.03 12.41
C GLN A 146 1.44 -14.60 12.37
N PRO A 147 2.77 -14.44 12.38
CA PRO A 147 3.38 -13.12 12.32
C PRO A 147 2.94 -12.35 11.07
N ASN A 148 2.47 -11.11 11.22
CA ASN A 148 2.19 -10.26 10.06
C ASN A 148 3.51 -9.96 9.33
N PRO A 149 3.58 -10.08 7.98
CA PRO A 149 4.85 -9.93 7.25
C PRO A 149 5.26 -8.47 6.99
N SER A 150 4.41 -7.49 7.33
CA SER A 150 4.66 -6.09 7.06
C SER A 150 5.61 -5.44 8.07
N VAL A 151 6.09 -4.24 7.77
CA VAL A 151 6.78 -3.39 8.75
C VAL A 151 5.85 -2.79 9.80
N LEU A 152 4.54 -2.77 9.55
CA LEU A 152 3.58 -2.20 10.48
C LEU A 152 3.29 -3.20 11.62
N PRO A 153 3.28 -2.73 12.89
CA PRO A 153 2.87 -3.56 14.03
C PRO A 153 1.42 -4.04 13.93
N ASP A 154 1.13 -5.19 14.54
CA ASP A 154 -0.22 -5.79 14.55
C ASP A 154 -1.26 -4.82 15.10
N GLU A 155 -0.91 -4.18 16.21
CA GLU A 155 -1.77 -3.26 16.95
C GLU A 155 -2.15 -2.01 16.15
N PHE A 156 -1.31 -1.61 15.20
CA PHE A 156 -1.56 -0.50 14.27
C PHE A 156 -2.51 -0.97 13.16
N LEU A 157 -2.20 -2.09 12.53
CA LEU A 157 -3.01 -2.67 11.45
C LEU A 157 -4.45 -2.92 11.92
N LEU A 158 -4.62 -3.43 13.15
CA LEU A 158 -5.94 -3.69 13.75
C LEU A 158 -6.77 -2.44 14.04
N GLN A 159 -6.16 -1.24 14.08
CA GLN A 159 -6.90 0.02 14.20
C GLN A 159 -7.32 0.62 12.84
N CYS A 160 -6.81 0.06 11.74
CA CYS A 160 -7.16 0.46 10.39
C CYS A 160 -8.25 -0.45 9.83
N GLN A 161 -9.13 0.13 9.00
CA GLN A 161 -10.01 -0.61 8.10
C GLN A 161 -9.21 -0.94 6.83
N PRO A 162 -8.86 -2.21 6.56
CA PRO A 162 -8.22 -2.58 5.32
C PRO A 162 -9.24 -2.63 4.17
N ALA A 163 -8.79 -2.29 2.97
CA ALA A 163 -9.47 -2.61 1.73
C ALA A 163 -8.43 -3.05 0.70
N PHE A 164 -8.72 -4.09 -0.06
CA PHE A 164 -7.79 -4.66 -1.04
C PHE A 164 -8.27 -4.36 -2.46
N LEU A 165 -7.42 -3.74 -3.29
CA LEU A 165 -7.67 -3.65 -4.73
C LEU A 165 -6.82 -4.69 -5.46
N ILE A 166 -7.50 -5.59 -6.17
CA ILE A 166 -6.89 -6.65 -6.95
C ILE A 166 -7.20 -6.54 -8.42
N ARG A 167 -6.37 -7.18 -9.24
CA ARG A 167 -6.54 -7.32 -10.69
C ARG A 167 -6.05 -8.68 -11.13
N HIS A 168 -6.56 -9.20 -12.24
CA HIS A 168 -6.02 -10.44 -12.78
C HIS A 168 -4.48 -10.34 -13.05
N PRO A 169 -3.63 -11.25 -12.52
CA PRO A 169 -2.17 -11.20 -12.69
C PRO A 169 -1.71 -11.17 -14.15
N ALA A 170 -2.40 -11.90 -15.03
CA ALA A 170 -2.13 -11.90 -16.47
C ALA A 170 -2.29 -10.51 -17.13
N LEU A 171 -3.00 -9.57 -16.51
CA LEU A 171 -3.12 -8.19 -16.97
C LEU A 171 -2.11 -7.27 -16.25
N ALA A 172 -2.00 -7.43 -14.93
CA ALA A 172 -1.16 -6.55 -14.11
C ALA A 172 0.35 -6.79 -14.34
N PHE A 173 0.80 -8.05 -14.35
CA PHE A 173 2.24 -8.37 -14.39
C PHE A 173 2.88 -8.01 -15.72
N PRO A 174 2.30 -8.32 -16.91
CA PRO A 174 2.88 -7.87 -18.17
C PRO A 174 2.90 -6.34 -18.27
N SER A 175 1.89 -5.65 -17.71
CA SER A 175 1.91 -4.20 -17.66
C SER A 175 3.00 -3.65 -16.73
N TYR A 176 3.32 -4.34 -15.64
CA TYR A 176 4.39 -3.94 -14.74
C TYR A 176 5.75 -4.22 -15.35
N TYR A 177 5.91 -5.37 -16.00
CA TYR A 177 7.11 -5.71 -16.75
C TYR A 177 7.44 -4.66 -17.82
N ARG A 178 6.45 -4.23 -18.62
CA ARG A 178 6.66 -3.15 -19.62
C ARG A 178 7.10 -1.82 -18.98
N LEU A 179 6.61 -1.51 -17.78
CA LEU A 179 7.09 -0.35 -17.05
C LEU A 179 8.57 -0.54 -16.67
N VAL A 180 8.92 -1.65 -16.04
CA VAL A 180 10.31 -1.90 -15.64
C VAL A 180 11.24 -1.90 -16.85
N LEU A 181 10.82 -2.50 -17.96
CA LEU A 181 11.55 -2.46 -19.23
C LEU A 181 11.80 -1.03 -19.72
N SER A 182 10.88 -0.10 -19.49
CA SER A 182 11.09 1.30 -19.86
C SER A 182 12.11 2.04 -19.00
N PHE A 183 12.38 1.56 -17.77
CA PHE A 183 13.50 2.05 -16.95
C PHE A 183 14.86 1.57 -17.46
N CYS A 184 14.86 0.53 -18.30
CA CYS A 184 16.03 -0.03 -18.94
C CYS A 184 16.11 0.36 -20.43
N ASP A 185 15.46 1.44 -20.86
CA ASP A 185 15.46 1.91 -22.25
C ASP A 185 14.98 0.88 -23.29
N GLY A 186 14.19 -0.11 -22.86
CA GLY A 186 13.78 -1.23 -23.73
C GLY A 186 14.76 -2.38 -23.81
N ASP A 187 15.88 -2.32 -23.08
CA ASP A 187 16.90 -3.38 -23.05
C ASP A 187 16.49 -4.52 -22.10
N MET A 188 16.12 -5.65 -22.70
CA MET A 188 15.75 -6.86 -21.99
C MET A 188 16.92 -7.51 -21.26
N ALA A 189 18.14 -7.43 -21.80
CA ALA A 189 19.33 -8.00 -21.16
C ALA A 189 19.68 -7.21 -19.90
N LYS A 190 19.51 -5.88 -19.92
CA LYS A 190 19.65 -5.04 -18.73
C LYS A 190 18.59 -5.36 -17.68
N VAL A 191 17.33 -5.59 -18.08
CA VAL A 191 16.28 -6.04 -17.14
C VAL A 191 16.65 -7.36 -16.47
N GLU A 192 17.12 -8.33 -17.25
CA GLU A 192 17.53 -9.64 -16.75
C GLU A 192 18.71 -9.55 -15.78
N ALA A 193 19.71 -8.72 -16.10
CA ALA A 193 20.90 -8.55 -15.27
C ALA A 193 20.62 -7.74 -14.00
N GLU A 194 19.76 -6.73 -14.06
CA GLU A 194 19.68 -5.71 -13.02
C GLU A 194 18.33 -5.63 -12.30
N MET A 195 17.22 -6.16 -12.83
CA MET A 195 15.89 -5.83 -12.30
C MET A 195 15.06 -7.05 -11.85
N VAL A 196 15.61 -8.27 -11.96
CA VAL A 196 14.86 -9.51 -11.65
C VAL A 196 14.30 -9.52 -10.22
N PRO A 197 15.07 -9.23 -9.15
CA PRO A 197 14.52 -9.18 -7.79
C PRO A 197 13.42 -8.13 -7.63
N TYR A 198 13.60 -6.95 -8.23
CA TYR A 198 12.63 -5.86 -8.19
C TYR A 198 11.31 -6.23 -8.89
N ILE A 199 11.38 -6.98 -10.00
CA ILE A 199 10.19 -7.53 -10.66
C ILE A 199 9.54 -8.61 -9.80
N ALA A 200 10.34 -9.53 -9.24
CA ALA A 200 9.85 -10.67 -8.47
C ALA A 200 9.02 -10.25 -7.26
N ILE A 201 9.46 -9.24 -6.50
CA ILE A 201 8.71 -8.74 -5.34
C ILE A 201 7.37 -8.09 -5.71
N ALA A 202 7.21 -7.61 -6.94
CA ALA A 202 5.95 -7.03 -7.40
C ALA A 202 5.03 -8.07 -8.06
N CYS A 203 5.60 -9.04 -8.78
CA CYS A 203 4.89 -10.02 -9.61
C CYS A 203 4.64 -11.36 -8.90
N THR A 204 4.12 -11.33 -7.66
CA THR A 204 3.87 -12.56 -6.88
C THR A 204 2.48 -12.67 -6.26
N LEU A 205 1.78 -11.54 -5.99
CA LEU A 205 0.56 -11.46 -5.15
C LEU A 205 0.68 -12.01 -3.71
N ARG A 206 1.80 -12.68 -3.36
CA ARG A 206 2.09 -13.21 -2.02
C ARG A 206 1.79 -12.21 -0.92
N TRP A 207 2.31 -10.99 -1.03
CA TRP A 207 2.16 -9.96 0.00
C TRP A 207 0.71 -9.58 0.25
N THR A 208 -0.04 -9.38 -0.82
CA THR A 208 -1.48 -9.08 -0.77
C THR A 208 -2.25 -10.22 -0.12
N ARG A 209 -1.96 -11.48 -0.52
CA ARG A 209 -2.62 -12.66 0.03
C ARG A 209 -2.31 -12.86 1.51
N GLN A 210 -1.03 -12.80 1.89
CA GLN A 210 -0.59 -12.99 3.27
C GLN A 210 -1.16 -11.93 4.20
N LEU A 211 -1.21 -10.66 3.77
CA LEU A 211 -1.86 -9.61 4.56
C LEU A 211 -3.36 -9.86 4.69
N TYR A 212 -4.04 -10.27 3.61
CA TYR A 212 -5.46 -10.61 3.67
C TYR A 212 -5.71 -11.77 4.65
N ASP A 213 -4.94 -12.85 4.55
CA ASP A 213 -5.03 -14.01 5.46
C ASP A 213 -4.85 -13.59 6.91
N TRP A 214 -3.80 -12.80 7.18
CA TRP A 214 -3.53 -12.30 8.51
C TRP A 214 -4.70 -11.46 9.07
N TYR A 215 -5.26 -10.54 8.27
CA TYR A 215 -6.43 -9.76 8.69
C TYR A 215 -7.65 -10.66 8.94
N ALA A 216 -7.90 -11.63 8.06
CA ALA A 216 -9.02 -12.57 8.19
C ALA A 216 -8.92 -13.39 9.48
N ASP A 217 -7.73 -13.94 9.77
CA ASP A 217 -7.46 -14.70 10.98
C ASP A 217 -7.57 -13.83 12.23
N ALA A 218 -6.98 -12.63 12.21
CA ALA A 218 -7.00 -11.72 13.34
C ALA A 218 -8.42 -11.26 13.68
N TRP A 219 -9.23 -10.94 12.67
CA TRP A 219 -10.61 -10.54 12.86
C TRP A 219 -11.52 -11.68 13.29
N ALA A 220 -11.32 -12.89 12.75
CA ALA A 220 -12.00 -14.08 13.22
C ALA A 220 -11.71 -14.34 14.71
N ALA A 221 -10.44 -14.22 15.12
CA ALA A 221 -10.03 -14.38 16.51
C ALA A 221 -10.62 -13.30 17.44
N LEU A 222 -10.70 -12.05 16.97
CA LEU A 222 -11.37 -10.95 17.68
C LEU A 222 -12.91 -10.99 17.61
N ARG A 223 -13.48 -11.95 16.88
CA ARG A 223 -14.93 -12.04 16.59
C ARG A 223 -15.48 -10.77 15.93
N LEU A 224 -14.65 -10.08 15.17
CA LEU A 224 -15.08 -9.00 14.29
C LEU A 224 -15.72 -9.63 13.05
N GLU A 225 -16.78 -9.03 12.52
CA GLU A 225 -17.44 -9.57 11.34
C GLU A 225 -16.51 -9.52 10.12
N ILE A 226 -16.15 -10.70 9.58
CA ILE A 226 -15.34 -10.85 8.35
C ILE A 226 -15.96 -10.10 7.15
N LYS A 227 -17.28 -9.85 7.18
CA LYS A 227 -18.02 -9.09 6.15
C LYS A 227 -17.45 -7.69 5.89
N ASN A 228 -16.60 -7.19 6.78
CA ASN A 228 -15.95 -5.89 6.65
C ASN A 228 -14.62 -5.93 5.86
N LEU A 229 -14.08 -7.10 5.50
CA LEU A 229 -12.87 -7.17 4.66
C LEU A 229 -13.27 -6.92 3.20
N VAL A 230 -13.05 -5.69 2.76
CA VAL A 230 -13.42 -5.25 1.40
C VAL A 230 -12.36 -5.70 0.41
N ILE A 231 -12.77 -6.43 -0.62
CA ILE A 231 -11.97 -6.72 -1.81
C ILE A 231 -12.66 -6.10 -3.01
N LEU A 232 -11.94 -5.28 -3.75
CA LEU A 232 -12.37 -4.66 -4.99
C LEU A 232 -11.56 -5.25 -6.14
N GLU A 233 -12.24 -5.70 -7.19
CA GLU A 233 -11.61 -6.17 -8.42
C GLU A 233 -11.58 -5.03 -9.46
N ALA A 234 -10.45 -4.86 -10.14
CA ALA A 234 -10.18 -3.73 -11.00
C ALA A 234 -10.99 -3.75 -12.31
N ASP A 235 -11.23 -4.89 -12.92
CA ASP A 235 -12.07 -5.00 -14.11
C ASP A 235 -13.56 -4.79 -13.75
N ASP A 236 -14.03 -5.27 -12.59
CA ASP A 236 -15.38 -4.99 -12.09
C ASP A 236 -15.62 -3.48 -11.89
N MET A 237 -14.67 -2.79 -11.26
CA MET A 237 -14.78 -1.34 -11.02
C MET A 237 -14.77 -0.53 -12.33
N LEU A 238 -14.08 -1.04 -13.36
CA LEU A 238 -13.97 -0.40 -14.67
C LEU A 238 -15.25 -0.57 -15.50
N GLN A 239 -15.94 -1.69 -15.34
CA GLN A 239 -17.11 -2.06 -16.13
C GLN A 239 -18.43 -1.62 -15.49
N ASN A 240 -18.46 -1.50 -14.16
CA ASN A 240 -19.69 -1.25 -13.42
C ASN A 240 -19.53 -0.15 -12.35
N PRO A 241 -19.96 1.09 -12.64
CA PRO A 241 -19.93 2.20 -11.68
C PRO A 241 -20.58 1.88 -10.33
N ALA A 242 -21.61 1.01 -10.30
CA ALA A 242 -22.29 0.64 -9.05
C ALA A 242 -21.36 -0.08 -8.07
N VAL A 243 -20.33 -0.78 -8.56
CA VAL A 243 -19.31 -1.43 -7.73
C VAL A 243 -18.51 -0.40 -6.94
N ILE A 244 -18.12 0.71 -7.57
CA ILE A 244 -17.42 1.80 -6.88
C ILE A 244 -18.33 2.46 -5.83
N LEU A 245 -19.59 2.71 -6.18
CA LEU A 245 -20.51 3.33 -5.24
C LEU A 245 -20.72 2.45 -4.01
N ARG A 246 -20.83 1.13 -4.22
CA ARG A 246 -20.90 0.15 -3.12
C ARG A 246 -19.60 0.08 -2.32
N PHE A 247 -18.45 0.16 -2.99
CA PHE A 247 -17.15 0.25 -2.31
C PHE A 247 -17.12 1.46 -1.38
N CYS A 248 -17.51 2.65 -1.85
CA CYS A 248 -17.56 3.87 -1.04
C CYS A 248 -18.43 3.68 0.22
N GLU A 249 -19.63 3.11 0.08
CA GLU A 249 -20.49 2.81 1.24
C GLU A 249 -19.81 1.90 2.28
N LEU A 250 -19.14 0.83 1.81
CA LEU A 250 -18.50 -0.15 2.69
C LEU A 250 -17.30 0.42 3.45
N VAL A 251 -16.55 1.34 2.83
CA VAL A 251 -15.33 1.91 3.42
C VAL A 251 -15.54 3.30 4.05
N GLY A 252 -16.78 3.81 4.08
CA GLY A 252 -17.11 5.09 4.71
C GLY A 252 -16.78 6.33 3.86
N LEU A 253 -16.69 6.19 2.55
CA LEU A 253 -16.57 7.31 1.60
C LEU A 253 -17.95 7.76 1.08
N ASP A 254 -18.04 9.02 0.65
CA ASP A 254 -19.25 9.62 0.11
C ASP A 254 -19.38 9.23 -1.36
N ARG A 255 -20.41 8.43 -1.66
CA ARG A 255 -20.70 7.93 -2.99
C ARG A 255 -21.16 9.04 -3.97
N GLU A 256 -21.63 10.17 -3.46
CA GLU A 256 -22.10 11.30 -4.27
C GLU A 256 -20.94 12.18 -4.76
N LYS A 257 -19.74 12.01 -4.20
CA LYS A 257 -18.52 12.73 -4.60
C LYS A 257 -17.72 12.02 -5.68
N VAL A 258 -18.13 10.81 -6.02
CA VAL A 258 -17.44 9.94 -6.99
C VAL A 258 -17.54 10.55 -8.39
N GLN A 259 -16.44 10.54 -9.12
CA GLN A 259 -16.31 11.14 -10.44
C GLN A 259 -15.93 10.06 -11.47
N PHE A 260 -16.69 9.97 -12.57
CA PHE A 260 -16.40 9.04 -13.68
C PHE A 260 -15.97 9.76 -14.97
N HIS A 261 -16.09 11.09 -15.00
CA HIS A 261 -15.81 11.92 -16.15
C HIS A 261 -14.97 13.12 -15.72
N TRP A 262 -13.89 13.39 -16.45
CA TRP A 262 -13.00 14.53 -16.20
C TRP A 262 -12.83 15.29 -17.51
N ASP A 263 -12.74 16.61 -17.42
CA ASP A 263 -12.41 17.43 -18.57
C ASP A 263 -10.97 17.15 -19.03
N PRO A 264 -10.68 17.26 -20.34
CA PRO A 264 -9.32 17.20 -20.83
C PRO A 264 -8.45 18.27 -20.17
N LEU A 265 -7.23 17.91 -19.78
CA LEU A 265 -6.26 18.87 -19.24
C LEU A 265 -6.04 20.00 -20.25
N THR A 266 -6.04 21.25 -19.78
CA THR A 266 -5.67 22.40 -20.59
C THR A 266 -4.19 22.34 -21.00
N LYS A 267 -3.80 23.09 -22.05
CA LYS A 267 -2.40 23.12 -22.51
C LYS A 267 -1.41 23.59 -21.43
N GLU A 268 -1.86 24.47 -20.55
CA GLU A 268 -1.08 25.03 -19.44
C GLU A 268 -0.89 24.01 -18.30
N GLU A 269 -1.94 23.25 -17.96
CA GLU A 269 -1.84 22.15 -16.99
C GLU A 269 -0.99 20.99 -17.50
N GLN A 270 -1.00 20.75 -18.82
CA GLN A 270 -0.14 19.75 -19.47
C GLN A 270 1.34 20.11 -19.45
N SER A 271 1.69 21.40 -19.29
CA SER A 271 3.07 21.88 -19.18
C SER A 271 3.54 22.06 -17.73
N ALA A 272 2.62 22.34 -16.80
CA ALA A 272 2.92 22.51 -15.37
C ALA A 272 3.08 21.18 -14.60
N ASN A 273 2.57 20.07 -15.15
CA ASN A 273 2.64 18.75 -14.52
C ASN A 273 3.02 17.67 -15.56
N PRO A 274 4.33 17.53 -15.89
CA PRO A 274 4.80 16.54 -16.86
C PRO A 274 4.46 15.10 -16.43
N ASP A 275 4.31 14.83 -15.12
CA ASP A 275 3.91 13.52 -14.57
C ASP A 275 2.45 13.15 -14.81
N ARG A 276 1.55 14.11 -15.08
CA ARG A 276 0.17 13.79 -15.53
C ARG A 276 0.12 13.27 -16.96
N ARG A 277 1.17 13.47 -17.77
CA ARG A 277 1.33 12.77 -19.06
C ARG A 277 1.69 11.30 -18.86
N LEU A 278 2.04 10.89 -17.64
CA LEU A 278 2.70 9.64 -17.35
C LEU A 278 1.79 8.67 -16.58
N GLY A 279 1.04 7.89 -17.36
CA GLY A 279 1.21 6.44 -17.20
C GLY A 279 2.71 6.14 -17.24
N PRO A 280 3.19 5.23 -16.40
CA PRO A 280 4.51 5.33 -15.81
C PRO A 280 5.60 5.35 -16.91
N SER A 281 6.50 6.35 -16.82
CA SER A 281 7.71 6.60 -17.63
C SER A 281 7.72 7.94 -18.37
N ARG A 282 8.47 8.90 -17.80
CA ARG A 282 9.57 9.64 -18.44
C ARG A 282 10.17 10.54 -17.38
N HIS A 283 11.29 10.13 -16.79
CA HIS A 283 12.52 10.91 -16.71
C HIS A 283 13.60 9.97 -16.16
N ALA A 284 14.70 9.90 -16.92
CA ALA A 284 15.97 9.32 -16.50
C ALA A 284 16.55 10.08 -15.29
#